data_AF-A0A5C7R3P8-F1
#
_entry.id   AF-A0A5C7R3P8-F1
#
_cell.length_a   1.000
_cell.length_b   1.000
_cell.length_c   1.000
_cell.angle_alpha   90.00
_cell.angle_beta   90.00
_cell.angle_gamma   90.00
#
_symmetry.space_group_name_H-M   'P 1'
#
loop_
_entity.id
_entity.type
_entity.pdbx_description
1 polymer ?
#
loop_
_entity_poly.entity_id
_entity_poly.type
_entity_poly.pdbx_seq_one_letter_code
_entity_poly.pdbx_strand_id
1 'polypeptide(L)'
;MPSCNTDLVESRGRCVHPPCGREGEAACTVVQRIPSCDQGLVENNGRCGQPTPCGNQGERACRVWERVPSCYPYLIESAGSCVHPACGREGEAACTINVRVPSCDANLAEVAGRCVLPTPCGNENERACRLWEHVPSCKSPNLIESGGMCVHPPCGREGEAACTVNVRIPSCDLNLIENNGRCGLPTPCGNENERACRLWEHVPSCKSPNLIESRGSCVHPP
;
A
#
# COMPACT_ATOMS: atom_id res chain seq x y z
N MET A 1 -23.35 4.95 12.72
CA MET A 1 -22.51 3.75 12.90
C MET A 1 -23.44 2.55 12.90
N PRO A 2 -23.19 1.48 12.12
CA PRO A 2 -23.97 0.25 12.31
C PRO A 2 -23.87 -0.16 13.78
N SER A 3 -25.01 -0.44 14.42
CA SER A 3 -25.08 -0.79 15.85
C SER A 3 -24.52 -2.19 16.15
N CYS A 4 -24.22 -2.96 15.10
CA CYS A 4 -23.78 -4.34 15.16
C CYS A 4 -22.56 -4.58 14.27
N ASN A 5 -21.74 -5.58 14.64
CA ASN A 5 -20.61 -6.06 13.85
C ASN A 5 -21.05 -6.57 12.47
N THR A 6 -20.08 -6.75 11.58
CA THR A 6 -20.27 -7.30 10.23
C THR A 6 -21.19 -8.52 10.24
N ASP A 7 -22.09 -8.60 9.26
CA ASP A 7 -23.09 -9.66 9.05
C ASP A 7 -24.27 -9.71 10.05
N LEU A 8 -24.30 -8.85 11.07
CA LEU A 8 -25.38 -8.80 12.06
C LEU A 8 -26.34 -7.62 11.84
N VAL A 9 -27.59 -7.80 12.25
CA VAL A 9 -28.63 -6.77 12.24
C VAL A 9 -29.18 -6.54 13.64
N GLU A 10 -29.64 -5.33 13.93
CA GLU A 10 -30.27 -5.02 15.20
C GLU A 10 -31.74 -5.50 15.21
N SER A 11 -32.07 -6.36 16.17
CA SER A 11 -33.44 -6.81 16.42
C SER A 11 -33.73 -6.75 17.91
N ARG A 12 -34.73 -5.94 18.29
CA ARG A 12 -35.17 -5.76 19.69
C ARG A 12 -34.00 -5.37 20.63
N GLY A 13 -33.12 -4.49 20.16
CA GLY A 13 -31.96 -4.01 20.92
C GLY A 13 -30.82 -5.01 21.08
N ARG A 14 -30.78 -6.08 20.25
CA ARG A 14 -29.69 -7.05 20.22
C ARG A 14 -29.20 -7.26 18.79
N CYS A 15 -27.92 -7.51 18.64
CA CYS A 15 -27.33 -7.92 17.37
C CYS A 15 -27.58 -9.41 17.15
N VAL A 16 -28.31 -9.72 16.07
CA VAL A 16 -28.61 -11.10 15.68
C VAL A 16 -28.25 -11.30 14.22
N HIS A 17 -27.84 -12.51 13.89
CA HIS A 17 -27.70 -12.89 12.50
C HIS A 17 -29.10 -13.00 11.86
N PRO A 18 -29.37 -12.34 10.73
CA PRO A 18 -30.65 -12.52 10.05
C PRO A 18 -30.79 -13.96 9.52
N PRO A 19 -32.00 -14.45 9.23
CA PRO A 19 -32.23 -15.80 8.69
C PRO A 19 -31.90 -15.91 7.18
N CYS A 20 -30.93 -15.11 6.72
CA CYS A 20 -30.46 -15.00 5.35
C CYS A 20 -28.98 -14.58 5.38
N GLY A 21 -28.29 -14.74 4.25
CA GLY A 21 -26.94 -14.21 4.07
C GLY A 21 -25.82 -15.23 4.23
N ARG A 22 -26.05 -16.38 4.88
CA ARG A 22 -25.02 -17.42 5.04
C ARG A 22 -24.80 -18.22 3.76
N GLU A 23 -23.68 -18.92 3.70
CA GLU A 23 -23.38 -19.80 2.57
C GLU A 23 -24.48 -20.86 2.37
N GLY A 24 -25.00 -20.94 1.15
CA GLY A 24 -26.11 -21.81 0.76
C GLY A 24 -27.51 -21.25 1.05
N GLU A 25 -27.63 -20.20 1.87
CA GLU A 25 -28.90 -19.55 2.20
C GLU A 25 -29.33 -18.54 1.13
N ALA A 26 -30.58 -18.07 1.22
CA ALA A 26 -31.04 -16.96 0.41
C ALA A 26 -30.26 -15.68 0.74
N ALA A 27 -29.99 -14.87 -0.27
CA ALA A 27 -29.45 -13.54 -0.08
C ALA A 27 -30.49 -12.64 0.61
N CYS A 28 -30.04 -11.82 1.54
CA CYS A 28 -30.89 -10.85 2.20
C CYS A 28 -31.34 -9.78 1.20
N THR A 29 -32.61 -9.39 1.26
CA THR A 29 -33.08 -8.22 0.51
C THR A 29 -32.45 -6.94 1.07
N VAL A 30 -32.46 -5.87 0.27
CA VAL A 30 -31.95 -4.54 0.68
C VAL A 30 -32.59 -4.00 1.96
N VAL A 31 -33.81 -4.43 2.29
CA VAL A 31 -34.53 -4.04 3.52
C VAL A 31 -34.07 -4.86 4.72
N GLN A 32 -33.60 -6.08 4.49
CA GLN A 32 -33.10 -6.97 5.54
C GLN A 32 -31.66 -6.64 5.91
N ARG A 33 -30.76 -6.53 4.92
CA ARG A 33 -29.34 -6.23 5.14
C ARG A 33 -28.66 -5.78 3.85
N ILE A 34 -27.70 -4.86 3.97
CA ILE A 34 -26.71 -4.56 2.93
C ILE A 34 -25.33 -4.64 3.62
N PRO A 35 -24.40 -5.48 3.13
CA PRO A 35 -24.49 -6.38 1.98
C PRO A 35 -25.50 -7.53 2.15
N SER A 36 -26.01 -8.07 1.02
CA SER A 36 -27.03 -9.14 0.99
C SER A 36 -26.51 -10.50 1.46
N CYS A 37 -25.20 -10.72 1.43
CA CYS A 37 -24.52 -11.94 1.86
C CYS A 37 -23.48 -11.66 2.95
N ASP A 38 -23.11 -12.68 3.72
CA ASP A 38 -22.10 -12.54 4.77
C ASP A 38 -20.75 -12.18 4.15
N GLN A 39 -19.84 -11.64 4.94
CA GLN A 39 -18.55 -11.19 4.47
C GLN A 39 -17.81 -12.33 3.73
N GLY A 40 -17.39 -12.06 2.50
CA GLY A 40 -16.68 -13.02 1.66
C GLY A 40 -17.59 -13.89 0.77
N LEU A 41 -18.91 -13.80 0.91
CA LEU A 41 -19.88 -14.44 0.03
C LEU A 41 -20.44 -13.44 -0.99
N VAL A 42 -20.88 -13.95 -2.14
CA VAL A 42 -21.56 -13.15 -3.16
C VAL A 42 -22.94 -13.73 -3.47
N GLU A 43 -23.86 -12.86 -3.84
CA GLU A 43 -25.19 -13.25 -4.28
C GLU A 43 -25.13 -13.80 -5.71
N ASN A 44 -25.49 -15.08 -5.86
CA ASN A 44 -25.67 -15.75 -7.14
C ASN A 44 -27.08 -16.30 -7.21
N ASN A 45 -27.89 -15.78 -8.14
CA ASN A 45 -29.30 -16.19 -8.34
C ASN A 45 -30.12 -16.17 -7.03
N GLY A 46 -29.97 -15.12 -6.21
CA GLY A 46 -30.71 -14.95 -4.97
C GLY A 46 -30.24 -15.83 -3.80
N ARG A 47 -29.07 -16.47 -3.92
CA ARG A 47 -28.44 -17.24 -2.83
C ARG A 47 -27.01 -16.78 -2.59
N CYS A 48 -26.57 -16.88 -1.35
CA CYS A 48 -25.20 -16.58 -0.97
C CYS A 48 -24.34 -17.82 -1.17
N GLY A 49 -23.23 -17.65 -1.85
CA GLY A 49 -22.27 -18.72 -2.08
C GLY A 49 -20.86 -18.16 -2.16
N GLN A 50 -19.90 -19.06 -2.14
CA GLN A 50 -18.52 -18.69 -2.42
C GLN A 50 -18.47 -18.02 -3.80
N PRO A 51 -17.74 -16.91 -3.94
CA PRO A 51 -17.46 -16.34 -5.25
C PRO A 51 -16.87 -17.45 -6.12
N THR A 52 -17.44 -17.66 -7.31
CA THR A 52 -16.83 -18.61 -8.24
C THR A 52 -15.48 -18.01 -8.63
N PRO A 53 -14.37 -18.75 -8.51
CA PRO A 53 -13.05 -18.22 -8.86
C PRO A 53 -13.09 -17.56 -10.24
N CYS A 54 -12.59 -16.34 -10.31
CA CYS A 54 -12.54 -15.56 -11.53
C CYS A 54 -11.31 -14.67 -11.54
N GLY A 55 -10.89 -14.30 -12.74
CA GLY A 55 -9.83 -13.33 -12.94
C GLY A 55 -8.43 -13.91 -13.00
N ASN A 56 -8.17 -15.11 -12.48
CA ASN A 56 -6.86 -15.76 -12.62
C ASN A 56 -6.67 -16.38 -14.01
N GLN A 57 -5.44 -16.72 -14.34
CA GLN A 57 -5.11 -17.32 -15.63
C GLN A 57 -5.83 -18.67 -15.80
N GLY A 58 -6.57 -18.80 -16.90
CA GLY A 58 -7.39 -19.97 -17.21
C GLY A 58 -8.78 -19.96 -16.57
N GLU A 59 -9.05 -19.05 -15.62
CA GLU A 59 -10.39 -18.86 -15.08
C GLU A 59 -11.23 -17.98 -16.02
N ARG A 60 -12.54 -17.98 -15.78
CA ARG A 60 -13.43 -17.01 -16.42
C ARG A 60 -13.02 -15.58 -16.03
N ALA A 61 -13.27 -14.64 -16.93
CA ALA A 61 -13.25 -13.23 -16.57
C ALA A 61 -14.29 -12.93 -15.47
N CYS A 62 -13.90 -12.09 -14.52
CA CYS A 62 -14.83 -11.61 -13.52
C CYS A 62 -15.88 -10.71 -14.17
N ARG A 63 -17.11 -10.81 -13.71
CA ARG A 63 -18.17 -9.86 -14.07
C ARG A 63 -17.86 -8.50 -13.42
N VAL A 64 -18.43 -7.44 -13.98
CA VAL A 64 -18.17 -6.05 -13.54
C VAL A 64 -18.43 -5.83 -12.04
N TRP A 65 -19.44 -6.51 -11.47
CA TRP A 65 -19.74 -6.41 -10.03
C TRP A 65 -18.83 -7.27 -9.14
N GLU A 66 -18.04 -8.17 -9.72
CA GLU A 66 -17.07 -8.99 -8.99
C GLU A 66 -15.71 -8.30 -8.96
N ARG A 67 -15.25 -7.77 -10.10
CA ARG A 67 -13.96 -7.08 -10.21
C ARG A 67 -13.90 -6.20 -11.46
N VAL A 68 -13.31 -5.01 -11.30
CA VAL A 68 -12.83 -4.18 -12.41
C VAL A 68 -11.38 -3.82 -12.12
N PRO A 69 -10.40 -4.18 -12.98
CA PRO A 69 -10.54 -4.92 -14.24
C PRO A 69 -11.03 -6.37 -14.07
N SER A 70 -11.64 -6.96 -15.11
CA SER A 70 -12.22 -8.32 -15.06
C SER A 70 -11.18 -9.42 -14.83
N CYS A 71 -9.92 -9.17 -15.16
CA CYS A 71 -8.79 -10.07 -14.91
C CYS A 71 -7.81 -9.50 -13.87
N TYR A 72 -7.00 -10.36 -13.26
CA TYR A 72 -5.84 -9.90 -12.49
C TYR A 72 -4.83 -9.17 -13.39
N PRO A 73 -3.95 -8.33 -12.81
CA PRO A 73 -2.89 -7.67 -13.55
C PRO A 73 -2.14 -8.67 -14.44
N TYR A 74 -1.68 -8.17 -15.59
CA TYR A 74 -0.92 -8.93 -16.61
C TYR A 74 -1.73 -9.95 -17.42
N LEU A 75 -3.01 -10.14 -17.11
CA LEU A 75 -3.90 -10.96 -17.91
C LEU A 75 -4.82 -10.08 -18.77
N ILE A 76 -5.26 -10.63 -19.89
CA ILE A 76 -6.27 -10.04 -20.77
C ILE A 76 -7.48 -10.97 -20.84
N GLU A 77 -8.63 -10.40 -21.14
CA GLU A 77 -9.82 -11.19 -21.42
C GLU A 77 -9.78 -11.72 -22.86
N SER A 78 -9.89 -13.03 -23.01
CA SER A 78 -9.97 -13.70 -24.31
C SER A 78 -11.02 -14.80 -24.24
N ALA A 79 -12.05 -14.71 -25.10
CA ALA A 79 -13.15 -15.66 -25.16
C ALA A 79 -13.84 -15.93 -23.81
N GLY A 80 -13.96 -14.89 -22.95
CA GLY A 80 -14.60 -14.98 -21.63
C GLY A 80 -13.72 -15.56 -20.52
N SER A 81 -12.44 -15.82 -20.80
CA SER A 81 -11.44 -16.28 -19.83
C SER A 81 -10.26 -15.33 -19.74
N CYS A 82 -9.60 -15.32 -18.59
CA CYS A 82 -8.38 -14.54 -18.40
C CYS A 82 -7.16 -15.34 -18.87
N VAL A 83 -6.41 -14.78 -19.80
CA VAL A 83 -5.22 -15.42 -20.37
C VAL A 83 -4.05 -14.46 -20.34
N HIS A 84 -2.85 -15.00 -20.19
CA HIS A 84 -1.65 -14.22 -20.42
C HIS A 84 -1.47 -14.02 -21.92
N PRO A 85 -1.27 -12.78 -22.42
CA PRO A 85 -0.98 -12.56 -23.82
C PRO A 85 0.38 -13.18 -24.21
N ALA A 86 0.66 -13.32 -25.51
CA ALA A 86 1.94 -13.82 -26.02
C ALA A 86 3.08 -12.76 -26.00
N CYS A 87 2.99 -11.82 -25.06
CA CYS A 87 3.91 -10.71 -24.85
C CYS A 87 3.93 -10.35 -23.36
N GLY A 88 4.91 -9.56 -22.93
CA GLY A 88 4.95 -8.98 -21.60
C GLY A 88 5.82 -9.73 -20.59
N ARG A 89 6.15 -11.02 -20.83
CA ARG A 89 7.04 -11.78 -19.93
C ARG A 89 8.49 -11.40 -20.11
N GLU A 90 9.33 -11.80 -19.16
CA GLU A 90 10.77 -11.59 -19.24
C GLU A 90 11.36 -12.21 -20.52
N GLY A 91 12.12 -11.40 -21.28
CA GLY A 91 12.72 -11.77 -22.56
C GLY A 91 11.75 -11.67 -23.76
N GLU A 92 10.45 -11.57 -23.54
CA GLU A 92 9.45 -11.40 -24.59
C GLU A 92 9.38 -9.93 -25.07
N ALA A 93 8.71 -9.72 -26.19
CA ALA A 93 8.37 -8.37 -26.63
C ALA A 93 7.42 -7.71 -25.62
N ALA A 94 7.55 -6.40 -25.45
CA ALA A 94 6.56 -5.62 -24.71
C ALA A 94 5.22 -5.62 -25.45
N CYS A 95 4.12 -5.73 -24.70
CA CYS A 95 2.79 -5.67 -25.28
C CYS A 95 2.51 -4.26 -25.80
N THR A 96 1.87 -4.17 -26.96
CA THR A 96 1.36 -2.88 -27.46
C THR A 96 0.20 -2.41 -26.59
N ILE A 97 -0.05 -1.09 -26.56
CA ILE A 97 -1.12 -0.48 -25.76
C ILE A 97 -2.51 -1.04 -26.07
N ASN A 98 -2.73 -1.54 -27.29
CA ASN A 98 -4.00 -2.15 -27.72
C ASN A 98 -4.17 -3.58 -27.20
N VAL A 99 -3.09 -4.23 -26.75
CA VAL A 99 -3.12 -5.56 -26.14
C VAL A 99 -3.29 -5.43 -24.64
N ARG A 100 -2.40 -4.68 -23.98
CA ARG A 100 -2.41 -4.55 -22.52
C ARG A 100 -1.69 -3.30 -22.05
N VAL A 101 -2.17 -2.75 -20.93
CA VAL A 101 -1.46 -1.77 -20.11
C VAL A 101 -1.45 -2.29 -18.67
N PRO A 102 -0.28 -2.42 -18.01
CA PRO A 102 1.08 -2.13 -18.50
C PRO A 102 1.59 -3.07 -19.62
N SER A 103 2.58 -2.61 -20.40
CA SER A 103 3.14 -3.36 -21.54
C SER A 103 3.96 -4.58 -21.11
N CYS A 104 4.52 -4.58 -19.90
CA CYS A 104 5.29 -5.68 -19.31
C CYS A 104 4.65 -6.22 -18.04
N ASP A 105 5.04 -7.43 -17.64
CA ASP A 105 4.57 -8.05 -16.40
C ASP A 105 5.09 -7.33 -15.16
N ALA A 106 4.64 -7.74 -13.98
CA ALA A 106 5.07 -7.16 -12.71
C ALA A 106 6.60 -7.08 -12.65
N ASN A 107 7.11 -5.93 -12.24
CA ASN A 107 8.53 -5.70 -11.99
C ASN A 107 9.43 -5.81 -13.23
N LEU A 108 8.85 -5.91 -14.43
CA LEU A 108 9.59 -5.83 -15.69
C LEU A 108 9.46 -4.42 -16.28
N ALA A 109 10.53 -3.97 -16.92
CA ALA A 109 10.55 -2.72 -17.67
C ALA A 109 10.73 -3.00 -19.15
N GLU A 110 10.09 -2.18 -19.99
CA GLU A 110 10.32 -2.20 -21.43
C GLU A 110 11.67 -1.54 -21.75
N VAL A 111 12.61 -2.33 -22.27
CA VAL A 111 13.92 -1.86 -22.75
C VAL A 111 14.10 -2.36 -24.18
N ALA A 112 14.24 -1.42 -25.12
CA ALA A 112 14.37 -1.70 -26.54
C ALA A 112 13.26 -2.65 -27.08
N GLY A 113 12.01 -2.44 -26.64
CA GLY A 113 10.84 -3.21 -27.07
C GLY A 113 10.72 -4.61 -26.46
N ARG A 114 11.56 -4.95 -25.47
CA ARG A 114 11.47 -6.22 -24.73
C ARG A 114 11.27 -5.99 -23.26
N CYS A 115 10.55 -6.89 -22.60
CA CYS A 115 10.37 -6.85 -21.16
C CYS A 115 11.57 -7.54 -20.49
N VAL A 116 12.27 -6.82 -19.65
CA VAL A 116 13.43 -7.34 -18.93
C VAL A 116 13.31 -6.96 -17.46
N LEU A 117 13.94 -7.74 -16.59
CA LEU A 117 14.17 -7.27 -15.24
C LEU A 117 15.01 -5.99 -15.33
N PRO A 118 14.51 -4.85 -14.82
CA PRO A 118 15.31 -3.66 -14.77
C PRO A 118 16.57 -3.97 -13.96
N THR A 119 17.73 -3.54 -14.47
CA THR A 119 18.98 -3.70 -13.72
C THR A 119 18.78 -3.06 -12.35
N PRO A 120 19.18 -3.74 -11.25
CA PRO A 120 19.04 -3.19 -9.90
C PRO A 120 19.56 -1.74 -9.86
N CYS A 121 18.76 -0.88 -9.25
CA CYS A 121 19.07 0.53 -9.09
C CYS A 121 18.49 1.05 -7.78
N GLY A 122 19.07 2.14 -7.31
CA GLY A 122 18.52 2.95 -6.23
C GLY A 122 18.84 2.45 -4.82
N ASN A 123 19.46 1.27 -4.66
CA ASN A 123 19.99 0.81 -3.37
C ASN A 123 21.42 1.33 -3.14
N GLU A 124 21.93 1.19 -1.92
CA GLU A 124 23.28 1.64 -1.57
C GLU A 124 24.33 0.91 -2.44
N ASN A 125 25.23 1.68 -3.06
CA ASN A 125 26.25 1.23 -4.02
C ASN A 125 25.72 0.66 -5.34
N GLU A 126 24.43 0.82 -5.63
CA GLU A 126 23.89 0.58 -6.97
C GLU A 126 23.88 1.87 -7.78
N ARG A 127 23.73 1.74 -9.10
CA ARG A 127 23.43 2.90 -9.95
C ARG A 127 22.17 3.61 -9.44
N ALA A 128 22.13 4.92 -9.59
CA ALA A 128 20.88 5.66 -9.41
C ALA A 128 19.84 5.19 -10.44
N CYS A 129 18.58 5.09 -10.02
CA CYS A 129 17.47 4.82 -10.91
C CYS A 129 17.24 6.02 -11.83
N ARG A 130 16.93 5.75 -13.09
CA ARG A 130 16.47 6.78 -14.02
C ARG A 130 15.07 7.24 -13.59
N LEU A 131 14.67 8.45 -14.00
CA LEU A 131 13.38 9.05 -13.63
C LEU A 131 12.15 8.18 -13.95
N TRP A 132 12.22 7.37 -14.99
CA TRP A 132 11.11 6.46 -15.35
C TRP A 132 11.17 5.11 -14.62
N GLU A 133 12.25 4.81 -13.92
CA GLU A 133 12.39 3.60 -13.10
C GLU A 133 11.94 3.86 -11.66
N HIS A 134 12.37 4.99 -11.08
CA HIS A 134 11.98 5.40 -9.74
C HIS A 134 12.23 6.90 -9.53
N VAL A 135 11.33 7.57 -8.81
CA VAL A 135 11.50 8.96 -8.36
C VAL A 135 11.25 9.00 -6.86
N PRO A 136 12.21 9.42 -6.02
CA PRO A 136 13.56 9.92 -6.35
C PRO A 136 14.48 8.86 -6.97
N SER A 137 15.63 9.26 -7.56
CA SER A 137 16.56 8.31 -8.22
C SER A 137 17.15 7.26 -7.26
N CYS A 138 17.24 7.56 -5.96
CA CYS A 138 17.53 6.58 -4.92
C CYS A 138 16.25 6.15 -4.19
N LYS A 139 16.13 4.85 -3.91
CA LYS A 139 14.92 4.26 -3.29
C LYS A 139 14.80 4.59 -1.81
N SER A 140 15.94 4.70 -1.13
CA SER A 140 15.99 5.09 0.28
C SER A 140 16.20 6.59 0.41
N PRO A 141 15.43 7.28 1.27
CA PRO A 141 15.65 8.70 1.56
C PRO A 141 16.96 8.97 2.32
N ASN A 142 17.64 7.92 2.82
CA ASN A 142 18.95 8.06 3.45
C ASN A 142 20.09 8.17 2.42
N LEU A 143 19.83 7.88 1.15
CA LEU A 143 20.84 7.87 0.10
C LEU A 143 20.75 9.13 -0.76
N ILE A 144 21.91 9.55 -1.27
CA ILE A 144 22.02 10.63 -2.27
C ILE A 144 22.61 10.07 -3.57
N GLU A 145 22.33 10.73 -4.68
CA GLU A 145 23.00 10.44 -5.93
C GLU A 145 24.37 11.12 -5.99
N SER A 146 25.43 10.33 -6.14
CA SER A 146 26.80 10.81 -6.33
C SER A 146 27.49 9.99 -7.41
N GLY A 147 27.97 10.66 -8.46
CA GLY A 147 28.63 9.99 -9.59
C GLY A 147 27.76 8.96 -10.32
N GLY A 148 26.43 9.15 -10.31
CA GLY A 148 25.47 8.21 -10.91
C GLY A 148 25.20 6.94 -10.07
N MET A 149 25.65 6.91 -8.82
CA MET A 149 25.36 5.84 -7.85
C MET A 149 24.64 6.40 -6.63
N CYS A 150 23.84 5.54 -5.99
CA CYS A 150 23.21 5.86 -4.72
C CYS A 150 24.17 5.53 -3.59
N VAL A 151 24.61 6.54 -2.85
CA VAL A 151 25.56 6.40 -1.76
C VAL A 151 24.99 7.01 -0.50
N HIS A 152 25.34 6.44 0.65
CA HIS A 152 25.08 7.09 1.92
C HIS A 152 26.06 8.27 2.06
N PRO A 153 25.58 9.50 2.34
CA PRO A 153 26.48 10.61 2.61
C PRO A 153 27.29 10.36 3.89
N PRO A 154 28.43 11.03 4.11
CA PRO A 154 29.26 10.87 5.32
C PRO A 154 28.66 11.59 6.55
N CYS A 155 27.33 11.64 6.63
CA CYS A 155 26.54 12.28 7.67
C CYS A 155 25.19 11.56 7.79
N GLY A 156 24.50 11.78 8.90
CA GLY A 156 23.11 11.38 9.06
C GLY A 156 22.87 10.06 9.79
N ARG A 157 23.89 9.22 9.99
CA ARG A 157 23.76 7.99 10.79
C ARG A 157 23.75 8.29 12.29
N GLU A 158 23.36 7.31 13.09
CA GLU A 158 23.38 7.44 14.55
C GLU A 158 24.79 7.77 15.06
N GLY A 159 24.89 8.82 15.87
CA GLY A 159 26.15 9.33 16.42
C GLY A 159 26.94 10.25 15.48
N GLU A 160 26.61 10.27 14.18
CA GLU A 160 27.23 11.16 13.19
C GLU A 160 26.65 12.58 13.24
N ALA A 161 27.33 13.51 12.57
CA ALA A 161 26.79 14.83 12.34
C ALA A 161 25.53 14.75 11.46
N ALA A 162 24.56 15.63 11.72
CA ALA A 162 23.41 15.79 10.85
C ALA A 162 23.83 16.39 9.50
N CYS A 163 23.21 15.92 8.42
CA CYS A 163 23.48 16.42 7.09
C CYS A 163 22.94 17.85 6.92
N THR A 164 23.70 18.69 6.22
CA THR A 164 23.18 20.00 5.83
C THR A 164 22.13 19.85 4.72
N VAL A 165 21.25 20.83 4.59
CA VAL A 165 20.18 20.84 3.57
C VAL A 165 20.69 20.74 2.13
N ASN A 166 21.94 21.14 1.88
CA ASN A 166 22.58 21.02 0.56
C ASN A 166 23.10 19.61 0.28
N VAL A 167 23.23 18.76 1.31
CA VAL A 167 23.62 17.36 1.16
C VAL A 167 22.37 16.50 1.00
N ARG A 168 21.45 16.55 1.96
CA ARG A 168 20.15 15.88 1.85
C ARG A 168 19.12 16.43 2.82
N ILE A 169 17.87 16.14 2.50
CA ILE A 169 16.73 16.28 3.38
C ILE A 169 16.00 14.93 3.36
N PRO A 170 15.76 14.28 4.51
CA PRO A 170 16.00 14.75 5.89
C PRO A 170 17.50 14.82 6.31
N SER A 171 17.82 15.64 7.33
CA SER A 171 19.20 15.79 7.81
C SER A 171 19.75 14.53 8.50
N CYS A 172 18.88 13.70 9.07
CA CYS A 172 19.20 12.42 9.71
C CYS A 172 18.53 11.24 9.02
N ASP A 173 19.06 10.04 9.23
CA ASP A 173 18.47 8.83 8.66
C ASP A 173 17.05 8.66 9.20
N LEU A 174 16.21 7.94 8.46
CA LEU A 174 14.88 7.56 8.93
C LEU A 174 14.93 7.04 10.37
N ASN A 175 14.04 7.58 11.20
CA ASN A 175 13.90 7.31 12.64
C ASN A 175 14.99 7.90 13.55
N LEU A 176 15.90 8.71 13.02
CA LEU A 176 16.80 9.53 13.81
C LEU A 176 16.34 10.98 13.81
N ILE A 177 16.63 11.69 14.89
CA ILE A 177 16.41 13.12 15.02
C ILE A 177 17.75 13.84 15.15
N GLU A 178 17.81 15.07 14.64
CA GLU A 178 18.96 15.94 14.80
C GLU A 178 18.93 16.62 16.17
N ASN A 179 19.85 16.28 17.06
CA ASN A 179 20.03 16.97 18.34
C ASN A 179 21.43 17.62 18.38
N ASN A 180 21.47 18.95 18.49
CA ASN A 180 22.73 19.72 18.51
C ASN A 180 23.67 19.37 17.35
N GLY A 181 23.13 19.24 16.14
CA GLY A 181 23.89 18.95 14.93
C GLY A 181 24.40 17.51 14.82
N ARG A 182 23.91 16.58 15.66
CA ARG A 182 24.18 15.14 15.54
C ARG A 182 22.89 14.34 15.46
N CYS A 183 22.93 13.23 14.74
CA CYS A 183 21.80 12.33 14.62
C CYS A 183 21.83 11.32 15.75
N GLY A 184 20.68 11.11 16.38
CA GLY A 184 20.52 10.14 17.43
C GLY A 184 19.11 9.60 17.45
N LEU A 185 18.91 8.51 18.19
CA LEU A 185 17.56 8.04 18.46
C LEU A 185 16.77 9.15 19.14
N PRO A 186 15.49 9.34 18.75
CA PRO A 186 14.61 10.21 19.51
C PRO A 186 14.62 9.77 20.96
N THR A 187 14.81 10.74 21.86
CA THR A 187 14.64 10.45 23.29
C THR A 187 13.20 10.01 23.48
N PRO A 188 12.92 8.91 24.20
CA PRO A 188 11.55 8.49 24.46
C PRO A 188 10.75 9.68 25.00
N CYS A 189 9.71 10.04 24.26
CA CYS A 189 8.83 11.14 24.59
C CYS A 189 7.40 10.77 24.19
N GLY A 190 6.42 11.27 24.94
CA GLY A 190 5.01 11.05 24.66
C GLY A 190 4.39 9.75 25.19
N ASN A 191 5.14 8.89 25.91
CA ASN A 191 4.52 7.81 26.70
C ASN A 191 4.14 8.26 28.13
N GLU A 192 3.40 7.42 28.85
CA GLU A 192 3.08 7.62 30.27
C GLU A 192 4.37 7.72 31.11
N ASN A 193 4.53 8.82 31.85
CA ASN A 193 5.74 9.20 32.61
C ASN A 193 6.96 9.66 31.79
N GLU A 194 6.82 9.91 30.49
CA GLU A 194 7.87 10.54 29.67
C GLU A 194 7.63 12.04 29.47
N ARG A 195 8.68 12.76 29.04
CA ARG A 195 8.55 14.16 28.60
C ARG A 195 7.68 14.26 27.34
N ALA A 196 6.99 15.37 27.10
CA ALA A 196 6.42 15.61 25.77
C ALA A 196 7.50 15.80 24.72
N CYS A 197 7.18 15.39 23.50
CA CYS A 197 8.00 15.61 22.32
C CYS A 197 7.96 17.10 21.94
N ARG A 198 9.09 17.66 21.54
CA ARG A 198 9.12 19.01 20.94
C ARG A 198 8.57 18.94 19.51
N LEU A 199 8.04 20.06 19.01
CA LEU A 199 7.42 20.18 17.68
C LEU A 199 8.30 19.67 16.50
N TRP A 200 9.62 19.76 16.65
CA TRP A 200 10.59 19.29 15.65
C TRP A 200 11.03 17.83 15.87
N GLU A 201 10.70 17.23 17.01
CA GLU A 201 10.96 15.82 17.32
C GLU A 201 9.82 14.91 16.85
N HIS A 202 8.61 15.45 16.63
CA HIS A 202 7.46 14.75 16.05
C HIS A 202 6.52 15.73 15.34
N VAL A 203 6.42 15.64 14.01
CA VAL A 203 5.24 16.12 13.28
C VAL A 203 4.28 14.92 13.19
N PRO A 204 3.10 14.89 13.87
CA PRO A 204 2.55 15.74 14.93
C PRO A 204 2.97 15.28 16.34
N SER A 205 3.08 16.22 17.30
CA SER A 205 3.70 16.08 18.64
C SER A 205 3.14 14.96 19.55
N CYS A 206 2.00 14.36 19.20
CA CYS A 206 1.41 13.24 19.91
C CYS A 206 1.20 12.07 18.94
N LYS A 207 1.78 10.91 19.28
CA LYS A 207 1.71 9.68 18.47
C LYS A 207 0.27 9.14 18.27
N SER A 208 -0.66 9.58 19.12
CA SER A 208 -2.09 9.30 19.01
C SER A 208 -2.84 10.50 18.43
N PRO A 209 -3.66 10.32 17.38
CA PRO A 209 -4.45 11.40 16.79
C PRO A 209 -5.52 11.98 17.73
N ASN A 210 -5.74 11.36 18.90
CA ASN A 210 -6.76 11.74 19.89
C ASN A 210 -6.21 12.56 21.06
N LEU A 211 -4.94 12.98 21.00
CA LEU A 211 -4.27 13.74 22.04
C LEU A 211 -3.79 15.07 21.47
N ILE A 212 -4.02 16.15 22.23
CA ILE A 212 -3.54 17.49 21.94
C ILE A 212 -2.40 17.84 22.90
N GLU A 213 -1.43 18.62 22.43
CA GLU A 213 -0.37 19.14 23.29
C GLU A 213 -0.91 20.30 24.14
N SER A 214 -0.84 20.17 25.48
CA SER A 214 -1.18 21.23 26.43
C SER A 214 -0.08 21.37 27.47
N ARG A 215 0.56 22.54 27.54
CA ARG A 215 1.65 22.86 28.48
C ARG A 215 2.79 21.82 28.50
N GLY A 216 3.10 21.22 27.35
CA GLY A 216 4.16 20.22 27.25
C GLY A 216 3.76 18.83 27.77
N SER A 217 2.47 18.47 27.68
CA SER A 217 1.96 17.11 27.89
C SER A 217 0.89 16.77 26.84
N CYS A 218 0.84 15.53 26.37
CA CYS A 218 -0.24 15.03 25.50
C CYS A 218 -1.47 14.72 26.36
N VAL A 219 -2.55 15.47 26.17
CA VAL A 219 -3.80 15.33 26.93
C VAL A 219 -4.96 15.08 25.98
N HIS A 220 -6.01 14.42 26.46
CA HIS A 220 -7.26 14.37 25.70
C HIS A 220 -7.87 15.77 25.62
N PRO A 221 -8.40 16.17 24.45
CA PRO A 221 -9.17 17.41 24.35
C PRO A 221 -10.38 17.34 25.31
N PRO A 222 -10.76 18.47 25.95
CA PRO A 222 -11.95 18.55 26.78
C PRO A 222 -13.24 18.26 26.01
#